data_AF-A0A9X1SFZ1-F1
#
_entry.id   AF-A0A9X1SFZ1-F1
#
_cell.length_a   1.000
_cell.length_b   1.000
_cell.length_c   1.000
_cell.angle_alpha   90.00
_cell.angle_beta   90.00
_cell.angle_gamma   90.00
#
_symmetry.space_group_name_H-M   'P 1'
#
loop_
_entity.id
_entity.type
_entity.pdbx_description
1 polymer ?
#
loop_
_entity_poly.entity_id
_entity_poly.type
_entity_poly.pdbx_seq_one_letter_code
_entity_poly.pdbx_strand_id
1 'polypeptide(L)'
;MSIVRNLFVLVLIACVGYSGYVIYLTHYAGANQTQLDSSLDEAPLFAPQSFTTLGSNKTSLEPTIVLSTSPAPEISLPSPADIAPPMATEPKMETPAAASGAISKTQAAESWESLPTVELLTEAEKNLADGKPFLAYRMLSTALQREDLSDDERTKLLATLEPLADKVVFAPHKHLALPPVTVKSGVTLEQIAKEHQLPLTFLCAINELGVGEQLEPGDALKVIDGPLTLRLKADRNELTLWTANGFARRFALDQLPAELQNGRSQLQRTANAEKTTLQVADVTIFDSTAAATAEPWNQIAALLAAETTLIVSGVRPVEAEAVAAEPPMTEAQVVSAEAPVPAEMAAPEEEFSLEATAPTDALRVEVFSPSKPIAVGNGATFGLRIINLSDKPAPDVAAIVFFSEGLEPIKIEGAEGKLAVGQAAFRPMTLAPRGHVDLEILATVNDYGRQIYRVEVRCDAWESHLVSEVAVSALNKAPEPPSLELTEKPQDPANPNPSKR
;
A
#
# COMPACT_ATOMS: atom_id res chain seq x y z
N MET A 1 35.00 51.22 -20.37
CA MET A 1 34.90 50.36 -19.16
C MET A 1 33.76 49.32 -19.22
N SER A 2 32.59 49.61 -19.79
CA SER A 2 31.45 48.66 -19.83
C SER A 2 31.75 47.35 -20.60
N ILE A 3 32.45 47.44 -21.74
CA ILE A 3 32.78 46.27 -22.58
C ILE A 3 33.70 45.28 -21.86
N VAL A 4 34.71 45.78 -21.13
CA VAL A 4 35.66 44.94 -20.38
C VAL A 4 34.96 44.21 -19.22
N ARG A 5 33.98 44.86 -18.57
CA ARG A 5 33.19 44.24 -17.50
C ARG A 5 32.30 43.12 -18.02
N ASN A 6 31.66 43.31 -19.17
CA ASN A 6 30.82 42.27 -19.78
C ASN A 6 31.65 41.08 -20.29
N LEU A 7 32.84 41.34 -20.81
CA LEU A 7 33.76 40.27 -21.22
C LEU A 7 34.20 39.42 -20.02
N PHE A 8 34.48 40.06 -18.89
CA PHE A 8 34.86 39.36 -17.65
C PHE A 8 33.73 38.47 -17.13
N VAL A 9 32.48 38.95 -17.17
CA VAL A 9 31.30 38.15 -16.76
C VAL A 9 31.09 36.94 -17.67
N LEU A 10 31.26 37.09 -18.99
CA LEU A 10 31.15 35.97 -19.92
C LEU A 10 32.23 34.91 -19.70
N VAL A 11 33.46 35.31 -19.43
CA VAL A 11 34.55 34.38 -19.10
C VAL A 11 34.25 33.63 -17.80
N LEU A 12 33.68 34.30 -16.79
CA LEU A 12 33.33 33.69 -15.52
C LEU A 12 32.21 32.66 -15.66
N ILE A 13 31.17 32.96 -16.45
CA ILE A 13 30.09 32.02 -16.77
C ILE A 13 30.63 30.80 -17.52
N ALA A 14 31.53 30.99 -18.50
CA ALA A 14 32.16 29.89 -19.22
C ALA A 14 33.02 29.00 -18.31
N CYS A 15 33.77 29.59 -17.37
CA CYS A 15 34.55 28.83 -16.39
C CYS A 15 33.66 28.02 -15.44
N VAL A 16 32.56 28.58 -14.94
CA VAL A 16 31.63 27.85 -14.06
C VAL A 16 30.94 26.71 -14.81
N GLY A 17 30.50 26.96 -16.06
CA GLY A 17 29.92 25.92 -16.91
C GLY A 17 30.91 24.79 -17.23
N TYR A 18 32.17 25.12 -17.51
CA TYR A 18 33.22 24.12 -17.77
C TYR A 18 33.54 23.29 -16.52
N SER A 19 33.67 23.91 -15.35
CA SER A 19 33.88 23.17 -14.09
C SER A 19 32.71 22.25 -13.75
N GLY A 20 31.46 22.69 -13.97
CA GLY A 20 30.28 21.84 -13.81
C GLY A 20 30.27 20.65 -14.78
N TYR A 21 30.68 20.88 -16.03
CA TYR A 21 30.79 19.83 -17.04
C TYR A 21 31.86 18.78 -16.72
N VAL A 22 33.02 19.20 -16.17
CA VAL A 22 34.09 18.28 -15.76
C VAL A 22 33.67 17.43 -14.56
N ILE A 23 32.95 18.01 -13.58
CA ILE A 23 32.38 17.27 -12.44
C ILE A 23 31.33 16.26 -12.94
N TYR A 24 30.47 16.67 -13.88
CA TYR A 24 29.48 15.78 -14.49
C TYR A 24 30.13 14.59 -15.20
N LEU A 25 31.16 14.82 -16.02
CA LEU A 25 31.88 13.75 -16.71
C LEU A 25 32.59 12.80 -15.74
N THR A 26 33.24 13.33 -14.70
CA THR A 26 33.97 12.50 -13.72
C THR A 26 33.04 11.63 -12.87
N HIS A 27 31.86 12.13 -12.50
CA HIS A 27 30.89 11.34 -11.74
C HIS A 27 30.11 10.31 -12.56
N TYR A 28 29.86 10.57 -13.85
CA TYR A 28 29.04 9.68 -14.67
C TYR A 28 29.82 8.75 -15.61
N ALA A 29 31.08 9.05 -15.94
CA ALA A 29 31.89 8.17 -16.79
C ALA A 29 32.56 7.00 -16.02
N GLY A 30 32.53 7.00 -14.68
CA GLY A 30 33.20 5.99 -13.85
C GLY A 30 32.45 4.67 -13.63
N ALA A 31 31.20 4.55 -14.07
CA ALA A 31 30.35 3.40 -13.72
C ALA A 31 30.49 2.16 -14.62
N ASN A 32 31.35 2.18 -15.66
CA ASN A 32 31.55 1.04 -16.56
C ASN A 32 33.03 0.85 -16.90
N GLN A 33 33.82 0.33 -15.98
CA GLN A 33 35.07 -0.36 -16.33
C GLN A 33 35.36 -1.50 -15.36
N THR A 34 35.03 -2.71 -15.82
CA THR A 34 35.49 -3.98 -15.26
C THR A 34 36.93 -4.23 -15.71
N GLN A 35 37.86 -4.37 -14.75
CA GLN A 35 39.17 -5.02 -14.90
C GLN A 35 39.47 -5.69 -13.55
N LEU A 36 39.40 -7.01 -13.41
CA LEU A 36 40.33 -8.06 -13.86
C LEU A 36 41.77 -7.85 -13.33
N ASP A 37 42.04 -8.57 -12.24
CA ASP A 37 43.29 -9.11 -11.68
C ASP A 37 44.62 -8.33 -11.83
N SER A 38 45.27 -8.04 -10.69
CA SER A 38 46.54 -8.68 -10.27
C SER A 38 47.16 -8.04 -9.00
N SER A 39 47.31 -8.88 -7.96
CA SER A 39 48.44 -9.03 -7.01
C SER A 39 49.00 -7.90 -6.11
N LEU A 40 48.98 -8.23 -4.81
CA LEU A 40 50.06 -8.17 -3.78
C LEU A 40 50.49 -6.84 -3.13
N ASP A 41 50.21 -6.78 -1.81
CA ASP A 41 51.11 -6.51 -0.65
C ASP A 41 50.43 -5.60 0.38
N GLU A 42 49.90 -6.17 1.47
CA GLU A 42 50.51 -6.30 2.81
C GLU A 42 50.75 -4.96 3.55
N ALA A 43 49.90 -4.67 4.55
CA ALA A 43 50.34 -4.33 5.92
C ALA A 43 49.17 -4.37 6.93
N PRO A 44 49.39 -4.81 8.20
CA PRO A 44 48.34 -5.15 9.15
C PRO A 44 48.12 -4.07 10.22
N LEU A 45 46.87 -3.77 10.58
CA LEU A 45 46.52 -2.89 11.70
C LEU A 45 45.34 -3.43 12.50
N PHE A 46 45.43 -4.68 12.97
CA PHE A 46 44.59 -5.18 14.06
C PHE A 46 45.43 -5.99 15.04
N ALA A 47 45.69 -5.42 16.21
CA ALA A 47 46.10 -6.16 17.40
C ALA A 47 44.88 -6.23 18.35
N PRO A 48 44.37 -7.44 18.68
CA PRO A 48 43.24 -7.60 19.59
C PRO A 48 43.76 -7.84 21.02
N GLN A 49 44.19 -6.79 21.71
CA GLN A 49 44.51 -6.84 23.15
C GLN A 49 44.31 -5.46 23.77
N SER A 50 43.06 -5.06 24.01
CA SER A 50 42.78 -3.92 24.88
C SER A 50 41.36 -3.98 25.43
N PHE A 51 41.29 -4.47 26.68
CA PHE A 51 40.31 -4.18 27.72
C PHE A 51 39.01 -4.98 27.79
N THR A 52 39.14 -6.12 28.47
CA THR A 52 38.15 -6.64 29.42
C THR A 52 38.13 -5.80 30.72
N THR A 53 37.05 -5.97 31.49
CA THR A 53 36.76 -5.54 32.88
C THR A 53 36.09 -4.19 33.13
N LEU A 54 34.76 -4.24 33.34
CA LEU A 54 34.03 -3.78 34.54
C LEU A 54 32.58 -4.28 34.36
N GLY A 55 32.01 -5.14 35.20
CA GLY A 55 32.14 -5.21 36.66
C GLY A 55 30.88 -4.60 37.28
N SER A 56 29.99 -5.47 37.75
CA SER A 56 28.68 -5.20 38.33
C SER A 56 28.58 -3.96 39.22
N ASN A 57 27.55 -3.14 38.98
CA ASN A 57 26.97 -2.30 40.03
C ASN A 57 25.46 -2.37 39.98
N LYS A 58 24.91 -3.13 40.91
CA LYS A 58 23.50 -3.22 41.27
C LYS A 58 23.27 -2.16 42.35
N THR A 59 22.67 -1.03 41.98
CA THR A 59 22.20 -0.05 42.97
C THR A 59 20.76 0.32 42.66
N SER A 60 19.89 -0.14 43.54
CA SER A 60 18.50 0.28 43.72
C SER A 60 18.47 1.73 44.18
N LEU A 61 17.82 2.63 43.45
CA LEU A 61 17.33 3.90 43.96
C LEU A 61 15.93 4.17 43.39
N GLU A 62 15.00 4.39 44.31
CA GLU A 62 13.58 4.68 44.11
C GLU A 62 13.37 6.02 43.38
N PRO A 63 12.28 6.19 42.61
CA PRO A 63 11.96 7.47 42.02
C PRO A 63 11.42 8.45 43.09
N THR A 64 12.25 9.43 43.46
CA THR A 64 11.81 10.63 44.16
C THR A 64 10.95 11.47 43.22
N ILE A 65 9.64 11.52 43.53
CA ILE A 65 8.69 12.46 42.93
C ILE A 65 9.02 13.85 43.44
N VAL A 66 9.46 14.75 42.55
CA VAL A 66 9.55 16.19 42.84
C VAL A 66 8.40 16.88 42.13
N LEU A 67 7.32 17.17 42.86
CA LEU A 67 6.29 18.13 42.44
C LEU A 67 6.88 19.53 42.51
N SER A 68 7.23 20.11 41.36
CA SER A 68 7.45 21.55 41.23
C SER A 68 6.17 22.20 40.75
N THR A 69 5.38 22.68 41.71
CA THR A 69 4.33 23.69 41.49
C THR A 69 4.99 25.06 41.41
N SER A 70 4.92 25.73 40.26
CA SER A 70 5.11 27.18 40.20
C SER A 70 4.19 27.79 39.13
N PRO A 71 3.44 28.86 39.46
CA PRO A 71 2.32 29.35 38.66
C PRO A 71 2.74 30.22 37.47
N ALA A 72 2.00 30.09 36.38
CA ALA A 72 2.09 30.92 35.19
C ALA A 72 1.57 32.36 35.45
N PRO A 73 2.16 33.40 34.84
CA PRO A 73 1.67 34.77 34.96
C PRO A 73 0.44 34.99 34.06
N GLU A 74 -0.57 35.65 34.63
CA GLU A 74 -1.75 36.16 33.93
C GLU A 74 -1.37 37.20 32.88
N ILE A 75 -1.72 36.94 31.62
CA ILE A 75 -1.70 37.93 30.55
C ILE A 75 -3.12 38.45 30.38
N SER A 76 -3.34 39.70 30.75
CA SER A 76 -4.60 40.43 30.57
C SER A 76 -4.85 40.75 29.09
N LEU A 77 -6.01 40.34 28.58
CA LEU A 77 -6.56 40.78 27.28
C LEU A 77 -7.28 42.12 27.46
N PRO A 78 -7.02 43.15 26.62
CA PRO A 78 -7.86 44.34 26.58
C PRO A 78 -9.14 44.10 25.77
N SER A 79 -10.24 44.65 26.30
CA SER A 79 -11.59 44.70 25.74
C SER A 79 -11.67 45.53 24.45
N PRO A 80 -12.41 45.11 23.41
CA PRO A 80 -12.71 45.95 22.26
C PRO A 80 -14.07 46.66 22.46
N ALA A 81 -14.02 47.97 22.69
CA ALA A 81 -15.15 48.87 22.48
C ALA A 81 -14.68 50.05 21.63
N ASP A 82 -15.57 50.51 20.75
CA ASP A 82 -15.52 51.73 19.95
C ASP A 82 -14.59 51.78 18.73
N ILE A 83 -15.06 51.29 17.57
CA ILE A 83 -14.90 52.01 16.29
C ILE A 83 -16.19 51.85 15.45
N ALA A 84 -16.86 52.97 15.22
CA ALA A 84 -18.00 53.13 14.32
C ALA A 84 -17.56 53.22 12.84
N PRO A 85 -18.43 52.91 11.86
CA PRO A 85 -18.06 52.71 10.45
C PRO A 85 -18.11 54.01 9.62
N PRO A 86 -17.31 54.13 8.55
CA PRO A 86 -17.60 55.03 7.45
C PRO A 86 -18.11 54.31 6.20
N MET A 87 -18.95 55.08 5.51
CA MET A 87 -19.77 54.78 4.34
C MET A 87 -19.00 54.40 3.06
N ALA A 88 -19.68 53.54 2.28
CA ALA A 88 -19.93 53.61 0.85
C ALA A 88 -18.80 54.03 -0.11
N THR A 89 -18.42 53.11 -1.00
CA THR A 89 -18.38 53.41 -2.44
C THR A 89 -18.60 52.13 -3.26
N GLU A 90 -19.68 52.08 -4.03
CA GLU A 90 -19.89 51.13 -5.12
C GLU A 90 -18.88 51.39 -6.24
N PRO A 91 -18.40 50.33 -6.91
CA PRO A 91 -18.24 50.40 -8.35
C PRO A 91 -19.02 49.29 -9.05
N LYS A 92 -19.91 49.73 -9.92
CA LYS A 92 -20.60 49.00 -10.97
C LYS A 92 -19.64 48.80 -12.15
N MET A 93 -19.34 47.56 -12.51
CA MET A 93 -18.85 47.15 -13.84
C MET A 93 -19.00 45.63 -13.95
N GLU A 94 -20.04 45.19 -14.66
CA GLU A 94 -19.98 44.68 -16.04
C GLU A 94 -19.69 43.17 -16.10
N THR A 95 -20.79 42.44 -16.29
CA THR A 95 -20.88 41.04 -16.66
C THR A 95 -20.31 40.80 -18.07
N PRO A 96 -19.33 39.90 -18.25
CA PRO A 96 -19.12 39.23 -19.51
C PRO A 96 -19.85 37.88 -19.45
N ALA A 97 -20.91 37.77 -20.25
CA ALA A 97 -21.47 36.50 -20.63
C ALA A 97 -20.41 35.72 -21.43
N ALA A 98 -19.95 34.58 -20.89
CA ALA A 98 -19.18 33.61 -21.65
C ALA A 98 -19.54 32.19 -21.21
N ALA A 99 -20.21 31.51 -22.15
CA ALA A 99 -20.21 30.08 -22.39
C ALA A 99 -20.38 29.14 -21.17
N SER A 100 -21.62 28.66 -21.05
CA SER A 100 -21.96 27.34 -20.53
C SER A 100 -21.11 26.28 -21.23
N GLY A 101 -19.99 25.92 -20.62
CA GLY A 101 -19.23 24.70 -20.89
C GLY A 101 -19.49 23.75 -19.74
N ALA A 102 -20.56 22.98 -19.82
CA ALA A 102 -20.72 21.78 -19.01
C ALA A 102 -19.61 20.81 -19.40
N ILE A 103 -18.45 20.91 -18.74
CA ILE A 103 -17.45 19.86 -18.80
C ILE A 103 -17.96 18.76 -17.88
N SER A 104 -18.61 17.79 -18.51
CA SER A 104 -18.93 16.51 -17.93
C SER A 104 -17.76 15.99 -17.11
N LYS A 105 -17.95 15.90 -15.78
CA LYS A 105 -17.34 14.85 -14.99
C LYS A 105 -17.64 13.54 -15.72
N THR A 106 -16.63 12.66 -15.90
CA THR A 106 -16.65 11.31 -16.54
C THR A 106 -15.84 11.16 -17.86
N GLN A 107 -14.81 11.98 -18.14
CA GLN A 107 -13.96 11.73 -19.33
C GLN A 107 -12.45 11.91 -19.10
N ALA A 108 -11.93 11.32 -18.02
CA ALA A 108 -10.51 11.09 -17.82
C ALA A 108 -10.23 9.65 -17.30
N ALA A 109 -11.10 8.69 -17.65
CA ALA A 109 -10.76 7.28 -17.53
C ALA A 109 -9.73 6.97 -18.63
N GLU A 110 -8.46 7.12 -18.26
CA GLU A 110 -7.33 6.31 -18.72
C GLU A 110 -7.34 5.89 -20.20
N SER A 111 -6.91 6.82 -21.06
CA SER A 111 -6.74 6.64 -22.51
C SER A 111 -5.83 5.49 -22.94
N TRP A 112 -5.17 4.82 -22.00
CA TRP A 112 -4.25 3.72 -22.27
C TRP A 112 -4.96 2.37 -22.40
N GLU A 113 -6.18 2.19 -21.87
CA GLU A 113 -6.88 0.90 -21.88
C GLU A 113 -7.19 0.39 -23.30
N SER A 114 -7.31 1.32 -24.26
CA SER A 114 -7.52 1.02 -25.69
C SER A 114 -6.24 0.77 -26.50
N LEU A 115 -5.05 0.95 -25.91
CA LEU A 115 -3.78 0.77 -26.63
C LEU A 115 -3.54 -0.69 -27.00
N PRO A 116 -2.86 -1.01 -28.11
CA PRO A 116 -2.48 -2.38 -28.45
C PRO A 116 -1.54 -3.00 -27.41
N THR A 117 -1.48 -4.33 -27.35
CA THR A 117 -0.83 -5.08 -26.26
C THR A 117 0.67 -4.76 -26.16
N VAL A 118 1.33 -4.62 -27.30
CA VAL A 118 2.75 -4.24 -27.40
C VAL A 118 3.02 -2.85 -26.82
N GLU A 119 2.12 -1.89 -27.06
CA GLU A 119 2.25 -0.52 -26.57
C GLU A 119 1.96 -0.44 -25.07
N LEU A 120 0.99 -1.24 -24.56
CA LEU A 120 0.76 -1.40 -23.13
C LEU A 120 1.99 -1.91 -22.38
N LEU A 121 2.68 -2.92 -22.93
CA LEU A 121 3.90 -3.46 -22.32
C LEU A 121 5.01 -2.40 -22.27
N THR A 122 5.23 -1.70 -23.39
CA THR A 122 6.26 -0.67 -23.50
C THR A 122 6.01 0.48 -22.52
N GLU A 123 4.77 0.97 -22.45
CA GLU A 123 4.43 2.07 -21.54
C GLU A 123 4.38 1.59 -20.08
N ALA A 124 4.05 0.33 -19.79
CA ALA A 124 4.18 -0.24 -18.45
C ALA A 124 5.64 -0.25 -17.97
N GLU A 125 6.58 -0.70 -18.80
CA GLU A 125 8.03 -0.70 -18.49
C GLU A 125 8.54 0.72 -18.19
N LYS A 126 8.11 1.69 -19.00
CA LYS A 126 8.42 3.09 -18.77
C LYS A 126 7.84 3.59 -17.44
N ASN A 127 6.60 3.25 -17.10
CA ASN A 127 6.00 3.62 -15.81
C ASN A 127 6.70 2.94 -14.62
N LEU A 128 7.23 1.73 -14.80
CA LEU A 128 8.11 1.10 -13.81
C LEU A 128 9.41 1.92 -13.61
N ALA A 129 10.05 2.37 -14.70
CA ALA A 129 11.24 3.21 -14.65
C ALA A 129 10.99 4.59 -14.04
N ASP A 130 9.81 5.17 -14.31
CA ASP A 130 9.36 6.47 -13.79
C ASP A 130 8.88 6.41 -12.32
N GLY A 131 9.00 5.26 -11.64
CA GLY A 131 8.60 5.11 -10.24
C GLY A 131 7.08 5.08 -10.03
N LYS A 132 6.30 4.68 -11.04
CA LYS A 132 4.83 4.54 -11.00
C LYS A 132 4.40 3.07 -11.07
N PRO A 133 4.72 2.26 -10.03
CA PRO A 133 4.50 0.81 -10.07
C PRO A 133 3.02 0.41 -10.16
N PHE A 134 2.10 1.20 -9.59
CA PHE A 134 0.67 0.88 -9.65
C PHE A 134 0.08 1.06 -11.05
N LEU A 135 0.48 2.11 -11.77
CA LEU A 135 0.04 2.33 -13.14
C LEU A 135 0.58 1.23 -14.05
N ALA A 136 1.87 0.90 -13.94
CA ALA A 136 2.46 -0.22 -14.64
C ALA A 136 1.73 -1.55 -14.34
N TYR A 137 1.41 -1.80 -13.07
CA TYR A 137 0.65 -2.97 -12.62
C TYR A 137 -0.73 -3.07 -13.29
N ARG A 138 -1.46 -1.95 -13.37
CA ARG A 138 -2.77 -1.92 -14.03
C ARG A 138 -2.65 -2.17 -15.52
N MET A 139 -1.65 -1.59 -16.18
CA MET A 139 -1.39 -1.80 -17.61
C MET A 139 -1.05 -3.26 -17.94
N LEU A 140 -0.14 -3.86 -17.16
CA LEU A 140 0.23 -5.27 -17.31
C LEU A 140 -0.96 -6.22 -16.99
N SER A 141 -1.73 -5.90 -15.96
CA SER A 141 -2.97 -6.63 -15.63
C SER A 141 -3.97 -6.57 -16.78
N THR A 142 -4.15 -5.40 -17.42
CA THR A 142 -5.03 -5.25 -18.59
C THR A 142 -4.49 -6.03 -19.80
N ALA A 143 -3.18 -6.01 -20.04
CA ALA A 143 -2.56 -6.78 -21.10
C ALA A 143 -2.77 -8.30 -20.90
N LEU A 144 -2.62 -8.81 -19.67
CA LEU A 144 -2.83 -10.25 -19.36
C LEU A 144 -4.26 -10.74 -19.63
N GLN A 145 -5.26 -9.85 -19.60
CA GLN A 145 -6.64 -10.22 -19.90
C GLN A 145 -6.90 -10.46 -21.38
N ARG A 146 -5.97 -10.06 -22.26
CA ARG A 146 -6.12 -10.21 -23.70
C ARG A 146 -5.75 -11.62 -24.13
N GLU A 147 -6.49 -12.15 -25.10
CA GLU A 147 -6.34 -13.52 -25.60
C GLU A 147 -5.30 -13.64 -26.74
N ASP A 148 -4.74 -12.53 -27.19
CA ASP A 148 -3.78 -12.44 -28.29
C ASP A 148 -2.31 -12.76 -27.89
N LEU A 149 -2.06 -13.00 -26.61
CA LEU A 149 -0.71 -13.30 -26.08
C LEU A 149 -0.29 -14.74 -26.38
N SER A 150 0.90 -14.89 -26.99
CA SER A 150 1.57 -16.18 -27.05
C SER A 150 1.95 -16.69 -25.65
N ASP A 151 2.19 -17.99 -25.51
CA ASP A 151 2.56 -18.58 -24.21
C ASP A 151 3.88 -18.03 -23.66
N ASP A 152 4.85 -17.74 -24.54
CA ASP A 152 6.14 -17.16 -24.16
C ASP A 152 5.99 -15.71 -23.69
N GLU A 153 5.22 -14.89 -24.40
CA GLU A 153 4.95 -13.50 -24.02
C GLU A 153 4.21 -13.43 -22.69
N ARG A 154 3.20 -14.29 -22.53
CA ARG A 154 2.44 -14.38 -21.28
C ARG A 154 3.33 -14.78 -20.11
N THR A 155 4.22 -15.76 -20.31
CA THR A 155 5.15 -16.19 -19.25
C THR A 155 6.06 -15.04 -18.83
N LYS A 156 6.60 -14.28 -19.77
CA LYS A 156 7.41 -13.07 -19.49
C LYS A 156 6.59 -12.00 -18.77
N LEU A 157 5.35 -11.76 -19.22
CA LEU A 157 4.44 -10.79 -18.61
C LEU A 157 4.18 -11.17 -17.15
N LEU A 158 3.83 -12.44 -16.88
CA LEU A 158 3.58 -12.95 -15.54
C LEU A 158 4.83 -12.87 -14.65
N ALA A 159 6.02 -13.17 -15.18
CA ALA A 159 7.27 -13.05 -14.44
C ALA A 159 7.55 -11.61 -13.94
N THR A 160 7.06 -10.59 -14.67
CA THR A 160 7.13 -9.18 -14.25
C THR A 160 5.95 -8.78 -13.36
N LEU A 161 4.75 -9.27 -13.69
CA LEU A 161 3.51 -8.90 -13.01
C LEU A 161 3.38 -9.52 -11.62
N GLU A 162 3.85 -10.74 -11.40
CA GLU A 162 3.76 -11.43 -10.10
C GLU A 162 4.53 -10.70 -8.99
N PRO A 163 5.84 -10.37 -9.13
CA PRO A 163 6.55 -9.59 -8.11
C PRO A 163 5.95 -8.21 -7.89
N LEU A 164 5.33 -7.63 -8.93
CA LEU A 164 4.67 -6.34 -8.85
C LEU A 164 3.34 -6.44 -8.11
N ALA A 165 2.56 -7.49 -8.36
CA ALA A 165 1.32 -7.78 -7.64
C ALA A 165 1.61 -8.10 -6.17
N ASP A 166 2.68 -8.83 -5.87
CA ASP A 166 3.12 -9.01 -4.48
C ASP A 166 3.46 -7.66 -3.85
N LYS A 167 4.09 -6.73 -4.56
CA LYS A 167 4.36 -5.36 -4.05
C LYS A 167 3.12 -4.49 -3.91
N VAL A 168 2.16 -4.61 -4.82
CA VAL A 168 1.01 -3.71 -4.91
C VAL A 168 -0.16 -4.21 -4.07
N VAL A 169 -0.46 -5.51 -4.15
CA VAL A 169 -1.60 -6.17 -3.52
C VAL A 169 -1.23 -6.75 -2.18
N PHE A 170 -0.17 -7.55 -2.09
CA PHE A 170 0.16 -8.32 -0.88
C PHE A 170 1.22 -7.70 0.02
N ALA A 171 1.96 -6.67 -0.43
CA ALA A 171 3.04 -6.16 0.39
C ALA A 171 2.47 -5.47 1.62
N PRO A 172 2.88 -5.92 2.82
CA PRO A 172 2.41 -5.34 4.06
C PRO A 172 2.87 -3.89 4.14
N HIS A 173 1.98 -3.02 4.62
CA HIS A 173 2.26 -1.61 4.89
C HIS A 173 2.68 -0.75 3.67
N LYS A 174 2.52 -1.26 2.44
CA LYS A 174 2.69 -0.49 1.20
C LYS A 174 1.36 -0.29 0.51
N HIS A 175 0.82 0.92 0.62
CA HIS A 175 -0.46 1.34 0.04
C HIS A 175 -0.28 1.84 -1.39
N LEU A 176 0.20 0.96 -2.28
CA LEU A 176 0.45 1.33 -3.68
C LEU A 176 -0.82 1.29 -4.53
N ALA A 177 -1.81 0.47 -4.16
CA ALA A 177 -3.03 0.28 -4.94
C ALA A 177 -4.08 1.36 -4.69
N LEU A 178 -4.42 1.58 -3.43
CA LEU A 178 -5.36 2.59 -2.97
C LEU A 178 -4.80 3.28 -1.73
N PRO A 179 -5.25 4.50 -1.43
CA PRO A 179 -4.94 5.15 -0.17
C PRO A 179 -5.32 4.26 1.02
N PRO A 180 -4.54 4.25 2.11
CA PRO A 180 -4.92 3.52 3.32
C PRO A 180 -6.26 4.03 3.87
N VAL A 181 -7.08 3.10 4.35
CA VAL A 181 -8.32 3.41 5.07
C VAL A 181 -8.00 3.50 6.55
N THR A 182 -8.24 4.66 7.15
CA THR A 182 -8.10 4.83 8.60
C THR A 182 -9.29 4.24 9.34
N VAL A 183 -9.03 3.32 10.28
CA VAL A 183 -10.04 2.71 11.14
C VAL A 183 -10.66 3.81 12.01
N LYS A 184 -11.96 4.01 11.89
CA LYS A 184 -12.71 4.97 12.74
C LYS A 184 -13.24 4.26 13.97
N SER A 185 -13.43 5.01 15.05
CA SER A 185 -14.08 4.49 16.26
C SER A 185 -15.45 3.89 15.93
N GLY A 186 -15.64 2.61 16.26
CA GLY A 186 -16.88 1.87 16.06
C GLY A 186 -17.07 1.26 14.67
N VAL A 187 -16.12 1.40 13.75
CA VAL A 187 -16.12 0.68 12.46
C VAL A 187 -15.34 -0.61 12.61
N THR A 188 -15.94 -1.74 12.19
CA THR A 188 -15.29 -3.06 12.28
C THR A 188 -14.63 -3.46 10.95
N LEU A 189 -13.70 -4.42 11.01
CA LEU A 189 -13.05 -5.01 9.85
C LEU A 189 -14.07 -5.57 8.84
N GLU A 190 -15.14 -6.21 9.33
CA GLU A 190 -16.20 -6.76 8.49
C GLU A 190 -16.94 -5.67 7.71
N GLN A 191 -17.14 -4.51 8.32
CA GLN A 191 -17.79 -3.38 7.66
C GLN A 191 -16.91 -2.81 6.55
N ILE A 192 -15.60 -2.68 6.80
CA ILE A 192 -14.63 -2.23 5.80
C ILE A 192 -14.54 -3.24 4.64
N ALA A 193 -14.44 -4.54 4.96
CA ALA A 193 -14.42 -5.60 3.95
C ALA A 193 -15.66 -5.56 3.06
N LYS A 194 -16.84 -5.36 3.66
CA LYS A 194 -18.10 -5.24 2.93
C LYS A 194 -18.16 -3.99 2.06
N GLU A 195 -17.71 -2.85 2.55
CA GLU A 195 -17.66 -1.58 1.80
C GLU A 195 -16.83 -1.71 0.52
N HIS A 196 -15.70 -2.41 0.61
CA HIS A 196 -14.81 -2.65 -0.52
C HIS A 196 -15.08 -3.95 -1.28
N GLN A 197 -16.17 -4.66 -0.98
CA GLN A 197 -16.58 -5.91 -1.65
C GLN A 197 -15.51 -7.01 -1.60
N LEU A 198 -14.75 -7.08 -0.50
CA LEU A 198 -13.72 -8.10 -0.26
C LEU A 198 -14.17 -9.12 0.79
N PRO A 199 -13.71 -10.37 0.70
CA PRO A 199 -13.78 -11.29 1.83
C PRO A 199 -12.96 -10.76 3.02
N LEU A 200 -13.48 -10.94 4.23
CA LEU A 200 -12.77 -10.60 5.47
C LEU A 200 -11.40 -11.29 5.53
N THR A 201 -11.34 -12.58 5.17
CA THR A 201 -10.11 -13.37 5.17
C THR A 201 -9.06 -12.79 4.23
N PHE A 202 -9.47 -12.29 3.06
CA PHE A 202 -8.59 -11.62 2.12
C PHE A 202 -8.07 -10.29 2.69
N LEU A 203 -8.95 -9.49 3.29
CA LEU A 203 -8.58 -8.22 3.92
C LEU A 203 -7.58 -8.42 5.06
N CYS A 204 -7.76 -9.47 5.87
CA CYS A 204 -6.80 -9.87 6.89
C CYS A 204 -5.47 -10.30 6.26
N ALA A 205 -5.50 -11.13 5.21
CA ALA A 205 -4.29 -11.62 4.55
C ALA A 205 -3.42 -10.51 3.95
N ILE A 206 -4.01 -9.49 3.30
CA ILE A 206 -3.23 -8.38 2.72
C ILE A 206 -2.65 -7.41 3.77
N ASN A 207 -3.12 -7.49 5.03
CA ASN A 207 -2.65 -6.67 6.14
C ASN A 207 -1.88 -7.49 7.19
N GLU A 208 -1.63 -8.78 6.94
CA GLU A 208 -1.00 -9.71 7.89
C GLU A 208 -1.69 -9.76 9.26
N LEU A 209 -3.00 -9.55 9.29
CA LEU A 209 -3.80 -9.56 10.52
C LEU A 209 -4.23 -10.98 10.89
N GLY A 210 -4.15 -11.30 12.18
CA GLY A 210 -4.69 -12.52 12.74
C GLY A 210 -6.22 -12.57 12.70
N VAL A 211 -6.79 -13.78 12.66
CA VAL A 211 -8.24 -13.96 12.79
C VAL A 211 -8.66 -13.53 14.20
N GLY A 212 -9.45 -12.46 14.30
CA GLY A 212 -9.92 -11.91 15.58
C GLY A 212 -9.03 -10.84 16.20
N GLU A 213 -8.00 -10.38 15.48
CA GLU A 213 -7.22 -9.22 15.89
C GLU A 213 -8.09 -7.95 15.85
N GLN A 214 -8.04 -7.17 16.93
CA GLN A 214 -8.91 -6.02 17.13
C GLN A 214 -8.15 -4.75 16.78
N LEU A 215 -8.56 -4.09 15.70
CA LEU A 215 -7.92 -2.85 15.24
C LEU A 215 -8.23 -1.68 16.16
N GLU A 216 -7.24 -0.83 16.39
CA GLU A 216 -7.41 0.40 17.15
C GLU A 216 -7.91 1.53 16.24
N PRO A 217 -8.83 2.39 16.72
CA PRO A 217 -9.21 3.59 15.99
C PRO A 217 -7.98 4.47 15.71
N GLY A 218 -7.72 4.74 14.43
CA GLY A 218 -6.52 5.44 13.97
C GLY A 218 -5.60 4.58 13.12
N ASP A 219 -5.74 3.26 13.17
CA ASP A 219 -4.91 2.34 12.37
C ASP A 219 -5.13 2.55 10.87
N ALA A 220 -4.04 2.49 10.11
CA ALA A 220 -4.05 2.58 8.66
C ALA A 220 -4.15 1.18 8.05
N LEU A 221 -5.29 0.87 7.44
CA LEU A 221 -5.54 -0.42 6.80
C LEU A 221 -5.30 -0.34 5.30
N LYS A 222 -4.57 -1.31 4.74
CA LYS A 222 -4.49 -1.50 3.30
C LYS A 222 -5.79 -2.09 2.80
N VAL A 223 -6.36 -1.44 1.80
CA VAL A 223 -7.56 -1.92 1.15
C VAL A 223 -7.37 -1.91 -0.35
N ILE A 224 -8.03 -2.83 -1.03
CA ILE A 224 -8.18 -2.87 -2.48
C ILE A 224 -9.67 -3.03 -2.79
N ASP A 225 -10.09 -2.71 -3.99
CA ASP A 225 -11.49 -2.89 -4.36
C ASP A 225 -11.73 -4.29 -4.94
N GLY A 226 -12.75 -4.96 -4.40
CA GLY A 226 -13.34 -6.17 -4.98
C GLY A 226 -14.36 -5.84 -6.08
N PRO A 227 -15.07 -6.86 -6.61
CA PRO A 227 -15.14 -8.22 -6.11
C PRO A 227 -13.91 -9.07 -6.48
N LEU A 228 -13.64 -10.11 -5.69
CA LEU A 228 -12.67 -11.13 -6.08
C LEU A 228 -13.26 -12.03 -7.16
N THR A 229 -12.48 -12.28 -8.21
CA THR A 229 -12.83 -13.19 -9.30
C THR A 229 -11.71 -14.19 -9.50
N LEU A 230 -12.05 -15.47 -9.49
CA LEU A 230 -11.14 -16.52 -9.92
C LEU A 230 -11.32 -16.77 -11.42
N ARG A 231 -10.22 -16.88 -12.15
CA ARG A 231 -10.22 -17.26 -13.56
C ARG A 231 -9.37 -18.49 -13.76
N LEU A 232 -10.01 -19.57 -14.18
CA LEU A 232 -9.41 -20.85 -14.50
C LEU A 232 -9.27 -20.99 -16.02
N LYS A 233 -8.05 -21.19 -16.48
CA LYS A 233 -7.75 -21.56 -17.87
C LYS A 233 -7.35 -23.03 -17.93
N ALA A 234 -8.31 -23.87 -18.33
CA ALA A 234 -8.17 -25.33 -18.35
C ALA A 234 -7.23 -25.84 -19.46
N ASP A 235 -7.03 -25.06 -20.53
CA ASP A 235 -6.05 -25.34 -21.57
C ASP A 235 -4.60 -25.25 -21.06
N ARG A 236 -4.37 -24.47 -20.00
CA ARG A 236 -3.03 -24.17 -19.44
C ARG A 236 -2.87 -24.60 -17.98
N ASN A 237 -3.88 -25.25 -17.39
CA ASN A 237 -3.94 -25.57 -15.96
C ASN A 237 -3.58 -24.38 -15.04
N GLU A 238 -4.04 -23.18 -15.42
CA GLU A 238 -3.67 -21.94 -14.73
C GLU A 238 -4.88 -21.36 -14.01
N LEU A 239 -4.75 -21.12 -12.71
CA LEU A 239 -5.74 -20.41 -11.91
C LEU A 239 -5.20 -19.05 -11.47
N THR A 240 -5.95 -18.00 -11.76
CA THR A 240 -5.57 -16.63 -11.43
C THR A 240 -6.64 -15.96 -10.59
N LEU A 241 -6.21 -15.27 -9.53
CA LEU A 241 -7.05 -14.47 -8.66
C LEU A 241 -7.01 -13.00 -9.11
N TRP A 242 -8.18 -12.39 -9.26
CA TRP A 242 -8.36 -11.03 -9.73
C TRP A 242 -9.16 -10.20 -8.74
N THR A 243 -8.86 -8.91 -8.71
CA THR A 243 -9.55 -7.86 -7.95
C THR A 243 -10.09 -6.82 -8.94
N ALA A 244 -10.82 -5.80 -8.50
CA ALA A 244 -11.23 -4.72 -9.41
C ALA A 244 -10.03 -3.96 -9.99
N ASN A 245 -8.92 -3.92 -9.25
CA ASN A 245 -7.72 -3.20 -9.64
C ASN A 245 -6.77 -4.01 -10.53
N GLY A 246 -6.99 -5.31 -10.72
CA GLY A 246 -6.17 -6.15 -11.59
C GLY A 246 -5.82 -7.52 -11.01
N PHE A 247 -4.75 -8.10 -11.54
CA PHE A 247 -4.25 -9.43 -11.18
C PHE A 247 -3.67 -9.46 -9.76
N ALA A 248 -4.19 -10.31 -8.89
CA ALA A 248 -3.64 -10.49 -7.56
C ALA A 248 -2.53 -11.55 -7.54
N ARG A 249 -2.86 -12.79 -7.92
CA ARG A 249 -1.95 -13.94 -7.79
C ARG A 249 -2.28 -15.03 -8.80
N ARG A 250 -1.26 -15.80 -9.20
CA ARG A 250 -1.41 -17.04 -9.98
C ARG A 250 -1.12 -18.24 -9.10
N PHE A 251 -1.83 -19.31 -9.40
CA PHE A 251 -1.67 -20.63 -8.80
C PHE A 251 -1.51 -21.64 -9.94
N ALA A 252 -0.39 -22.35 -9.94
CA ALA A 252 -0.20 -23.48 -10.83
C ALA A 252 -1.02 -24.66 -10.31
N LEU A 253 -1.78 -25.31 -11.18
CA LEU A 253 -2.59 -26.48 -10.83
C LEU A 253 -2.04 -27.72 -11.53
N ASP A 254 -1.87 -28.81 -10.78
CA ASP A 254 -1.38 -30.07 -11.35
C ASP A 254 -2.48 -30.82 -12.08
N GLN A 255 -3.70 -30.79 -11.54
CA GLN A 255 -4.87 -31.48 -12.08
C GLN A 255 -6.12 -30.63 -11.94
N LEU A 256 -6.94 -30.65 -12.99
CA LEU A 256 -8.27 -30.04 -13.00
C LEU A 256 -9.35 -31.12 -13.04
N PRO A 257 -10.47 -30.91 -12.34
CA PRO A 257 -11.61 -31.80 -12.48
C PRO A 257 -12.15 -31.70 -13.91
N ALA A 258 -12.19 -32.84 -14.61
CA ALA A 258 -12.57 -32.94 -16.01
C ALA A 258 -14.03 -32.54 -16.31
N GLU A 259 -14.84 -32.40 -15.25
CA GLU A 259 -16.28 -32.12 -15.31
C GLU A 259 -16.60 -30.62 -15.36
N LEU A 260 -15.60 -29.74 -15.24
CA LEU A 260 -15.81 -28.30 -15.33
C LEU A 260 -16.18 -27.88 -16.75
N GLN A 261 -17.20 -27.05 -16.90
CA GLN A 261 -17.61 -26.47 -18.18
C GLN A 261 -17.09 -25.05 -18.32
N ASN A 262 -16.84 -24.61 -19.55
CA ASN A 262 -16.53 -23.21 -19.83
C ASN A 262 -17.71 -22.31 -19.44
N GLY A 263 -17.40 -21.15 -18.89
CA GLY A 263 -18.40 -20.15 -18.53
C GLY A 263 -18.17 -19.55 -17.15
N ARG A 264 -19.15 -18.78 -16.70
CA ARG A 264 -19.16 -18.18 -15.37
C ARG A 264 -19.95 -19.08 -14.42
N SER A 265 -19.33 -19.46 -13.32
CA SER A 265 -19.91 -20.28 -12.26
C SER A 265 -19.68 -19.65 -10.89
N GLN A 266 -20.42 -20.10 -9.88
CA GLN A 266 -20.18 -19.70 -8.50
C GLN A 266 -19.40 -20.82 -7.79
N LEU A 267 -18.31 -20.43 -7.15
CA LEU A 267 -17.52 -21.29 -6.28
C LEU A 267 -18.04 -21.15 -4.86
N GLN A 268 -18.49 -22.26 -4.29
CA GLN A 268 -18.92 -22.36 -2.90
C GLN A 268 -17.78 -22.90 -2.05
N ARG A 269 -17.40 -22.13 -1.03
CA ARG A 269 -16.42 -22.53 -0.02
C ARG A 269 -17.15 -22.93 1.26
N THR A 270 -16.95 -24.15 1.71
CA THR A 270 -17.41 -24.63 3.01
C THR A 270 -16.21 -24.96 3.87
N ALA A 271 -16.04 -24.26 4.99
CA ALA A 271 -14.94 -24.48 5.91
C ALA A 271 -15.47 -24.71 7.32
N ASN A 272 -15.01 -25.78 7.96
CA ASN A 272 -15.20 -26.08 9.38
C ASN A 272 -13.82 -26.31 10.04
N ALA A 273 -13.80 -26.62 11.33
CA ALA A 273 -12.56 -26.81 12.08
C ALA A 273 -11.65 -27.95 11.56
N GLU A 274 -12.21 -28.89 10.79
CA GLU A 274 -11.52 -30.12 10.37
C GLU A 274 -11.34 -30.21 8.84
N LYS A 275 -12.10 -29.44 8.07
CA LYS A 275 -12.27 -29.61 6.63
C LYS A 275 -12.63 -28.30 5.92
N THR A 276 -11.94 -28.02 4.82
CA THR A 276 -12.32 -26.99 3.85
C THR A 276 -12.55 -27.62 2.48
N THR A 277 -13.72 -27.38 1.90
CA THR A 277 -14.09 -27.84 0.54
C THR A 277 -14.41 -26.66 -0.36
N LEU A 278 -14.04 -26.78 -1.64
CA LEU A 278 -14.46 -25.87 -2.70
C LEU A 278 -15.30 -26.64 -3.71
N GLN A 279 -16.49 -26.13 -4.02
CA GLN A 279 -17.46 -26.77 -4.91
C GLN A 279 -17.93 -25.82 -6.00
N VAL A 280 -18.06 -26.34 -7.22
CA VAL A 280 -18.65 -25.63 -8.36
C VAL A 280 -19.84 -26.46 -8.83
N ALA A 281 -21.06 -25.95 -8.61
CA ALA A 281 -22.28 -26.74 -8.76
C ALA A 281 -22.18 -28.05 -7.95
N ASP A 282 -22.22 -29.21 -8.61
CA ASP A 282 -22.16 -30.53 -7.96
C ASP A 282 -20.74 -31.12 -7.93
N VAL A 283 -19.75 -30.41 -8.47
CA VAL A 283 -18.36 -30.89 -8.60
C VAL A 283 -17.51 -30.34 -7.45
N THR A 284 -16.93 -31.24 -6.64
CA THR A 284 -15.95 -30.85 -5.61
C THR A 284 -14.58 -30.72 -6.26
N ILE A 285 -14.06 -29.50 -6.33
CA ILE A 285 -12.76 -29.22 -6.96
C ILE A 285 -11.60 -29.27 -5.97
N PHE A 286 -11.89 -29.16 -4.67
CA PHE A 286 -10.89 -29.24 -3.61
C PHE A 286 -11.50 -29.75 -2.30
N ASP A 287 -10.73 -30.58 -1.59
CA ASP A 287 -11.05 -31.11 -0.27
C ASP A 287 -9.78 -31.21 0.58
N SER A 288 -9.62 -30.34 1.59
CA SER A 288 -8.41 -30.25 2.42
C SER A 288 -8.03 -31.53 3.17
N THR A 289 -8.93 -32.51 3.29
CA THR A 289 -8.64 -33.80 3.95
C THR A 289 -8.09 -34.85 3.01
N ALA A 290 -8.14 -34.62 1.68
CA ALA A 290 -7.59 -35.54 0.71
C ALA A 290 -6.05 -35.44 0.72
N ALA A 291 -5.38 -36.59 0.83
CA ALA A 291 -3.92 -36.70 0.91
C ALA A 291 -3.17 -36.14 -0.33
N ALA A 292 -3.88 -35.91 -1.43
CA ALA A 292 -3.35 -35.35 -2.68
C ALA A 292 -3.58 -33.83 -2.80
N THR A 293 -3.87 -33.12 -1.71
CA THR A 293 -4.17 -31.70 -1.78
C THR A 293 -2.91 -30.86 -1.99
N ALA A 294 -2.82 -30.26 -3.19
CA ALA A 294 -1.75 -29.35 -3.53
C ALA A 294 -1.83 -28.06 -2.67
N GLU A 295 -0.68 -27.61 -2.17
CA GLU A 295 -0.49 -26.36 -1.43
C GLU A 295 -1.22 -25.14 -2.03
N PRO A 296 -1.27 -24.95 -3.38
CA PRO A 296 -1.95 -23.81 -3.99
C PRO A 296 -3.45 -23.73 -3.64
N TRP A 297 -4.13 -24.87 -3.55
CA TRP A 297 -5.57 -24.88 -3.24
C TRP A 297 -5.85 -24.49 -1.79
N ASN A 298 -4.97 -24.86 -0.85
CA ASN A 298 -5.05 -24.40 0.54
C ASN A 298 -4.91 -22.88 0.62
N GLN A 299 -3.91 -22.32 -0.07
CA GLN A 299 -3.69 -20.87 -0.12
C GLN A 299 -4.89 -20.14 -0.74
N ILE A 300 -5.44 -20.66 -1.85
CA ILE A 300 -6.65 -20.10 -2.46
C ILE A 300 -7.81 -20.16 -1.48
N ALA A 301 -8.09 -21.34 -0.91
CA ALA A 301 -9.22 -21.52 -0.01
C ALA A 301 -9.15 -20.59 1.21
N ALA A 302 -7.96 -20.22 1.69
CA ALA A 302 -7.82 -19.25 2.76
C ALA A 302 -8.25 -17.82 2.36
N LEU A 303 -8.11 -17.45 1.08
CA LEU A 303 -8.34 -16.11 0.56
C LEU A 303 -9.78 -15.83 0.10
N LEU A 304 -10.62 -16.86 -0.04
CA LEU A 304 -11.95 -16.71 -0.63
C LEU A 304 -13.08 -16.50 0.38
N ALA A 305 -14.13 -15.83 -0.06
CA ALA A 305 -15.42 -15.80 0.63
C ALA A 305 -16.15 -17.15 0.48
N ALA A 306 -17.26 -17.30 1.23
CA ALA A 306 -18.17 -18.43 1.10
C ALA A 306 -18.70 -18.60 -0.34
N GLU A 307 -18.91 -17.49 -1.05
CA GLU A 307 -19.27 -17.49 -2.46
C GLU A 307 -18.29 -16.59 -3.22
N THR A 308 -17.64 -17.12 -4.25
CA THR A 308 -16.74 -16.37 -5.12
C THR A 308 -17.05 -16.68 -6.58
N THR A 309 -17.03 -15.67 -7.46
CA THR A 309 -17.19 -15.91 -8.90
C THR A 309 -15.97 -16.65 -9.45
N LEU A 310 -16.22 -17.75 -10.16
CA LEU A 310 -15.25 -18.50 -10.96
C LEU A 310 -15.59 -18.34 -12.44
N ILE A 311 -14.59 -18.03 -13.26
CA ILE A 311 -14.70 -18.01 -14.72
C ILE A 311 -13.80 -19.12 -15.26
N VAL A 312 -14.39 -20.09 -15.95
CA VAL A 312 -13.67 -21.21 -16.57
C VAL A 312 -13.59 -20.98 -18.08
N SER A 313 -12.41 -21.13 -18.65
CA SER A 313 -12.19 -21.13 -20.11
C SER A 313 -11.19 -22.20 -20.51
N GLY A 314 -11.17 -22.57 -21.80
CA GLY A 314 -10.20 -23.52 -22.36
C GLY A 314 -10.57 -25.00 -22.19
N VAL A 315 -11.70 -25.35 -21.59
CA VAL A 315 -12.21 -26.74 -21.56
C VAL A 315 -12.61 -27.12 -22.97
N ARG A 316 -11.98 -28.16 -23.54
CA ARG A 316 -12.44 -28.72 -24.82
C ARG A 316 -13.81 -29.34 -24.60
N PRO A 317 -14.83 -29.00 -25.40
CA PRO A 317 -16.10 -29.71 -25.32
C PRO A 317 -15.79 -31.18 -25.55
N VAL A 318 -16.20 -32.03 -24.60
CA VAL A 318 -16.23 -33.47 -24.84
C VAL A 318 -17.17 -33.63 -26.03
N GLU A 319 -16.62 -33.94 -27.21
CA GLU A 319 -17.44 -34.35 -28.34
C GLU A 319 -18.29 -35.49 -27.82
N ALA A 320 -19.61 -35.27 -27.81
CA ALA A 320 -20.57 -36.28 -27.39
C ALA A 320 -20.29 -37.51 -28.24
N GLU A 321 -19.61 -38.50 -27.66
CA GLU A 321 -19.41 -39.79 -28.27
C GLU A 321 -20.82 -40.28 -28.55
N ALA A 322 -21.16 -40.35 -29.83
CA ALA A 322 -22.48 -40.73 -30.28
C ALA A 322 -22.75 -42.10 -29.66
N VAL A 323 -23.64 -42.14 -28.67
CA VAL A 323 -24.15 -43.37 -28.09
C VAL A 323 -24.83 -44.10 -29.23
N ALA A 324 -24.06 -44.99 -29.86
CA ALA A 324 -24.57 -45.99 -30.76
C ALA A 324 -25.56 -46.81 -29.95
N ALA A 325 -26.83 -46.60 -30.24
CA ALA A 325 -27.92 -47.36 -29.66
C ALA A 325 -27.76 -48.83 -30.04
N GLU A 326 -27.29 -49.65 -29.11
CA GLU A 326 -27.58 -51.08 -29.11
C GLU A 326 -28.76 -51.36 -28.16
N PRO A 327 -29.78 -52.11 -28.60
CA PRO A 327 -31.00 -52.32 -27.83
C PRO A 327 -30.78 -53.28 -26.65
N PRO A 328 -31.62 -53.20 -25.60
CA PRO A 328 -31.47 -54.01 -24.40
C PRO A 328 -32.15 -55.38 -24.57
N MET A 329 -31.54 -56.42 -24.03
CA MET A 329 -32.03 -57.78 -23.69
C MET A 329 -30.76 -58.60 -23.39
N THR A 330 -30.53 -59.39 -22.35
CA THR A 330 -31.25 -60.02 -21.22
C THR A 330 -30.06 -60.49 -20.33
N GLU A 331 -30.07 -60.56 -19.00
CA GLU A 331 -30.69 -61.58 -18.15
C GLU A 331 -29.90 -61.54 -16.83
N ALA A 332 -30.59 -61.81 -15.72
CA ALA A 332 -30.06 -61.73 -14.37
C ALA A 332 -28.91 -62.72 -14.10
N GLN A 333 -27.97 -62.33 -13.24
CA GLN A 333 -27.39 -63.26 -12.26
C GLN A 333 -26.94 -62.57 -10.97
N VAL A 334 -27.42 -63.15 -9.88
CA VAL A 334 -27.23 -62.81 -8.47
C VAL A 334 -26.03 -63.59 -7.93
N VAL A 335 -25.03 -62.93 -7.34
CA VAL A 335 -24.12 -63.46 -6.28
C VAL A 335 -23.55 -62.23 -5.53
N SER A 336 -24.05 -61.88 -4.35
CA SER A 336 -23.48 -62.15 -3.01
C SER A 336 -22.04 -61.67 -2.76
N ALA A 337 -21.96 -60.70 -1.82
CA ALA A 337 -20.98 -60.44 -0.76
C ALA A 337 -19.52 -60.92 -0.91
N GLU A 338 -18.56 -60.04 -0.62
CA GLU A 338 -17.65 -60.17 0.54
C GLU A 338 -16.80 -58.88 0.71
N ALA A 339 -16.74 -58.36 1.93
CA ALA A 339 -15.67 -57.45 2.37
C ALA A 339 -14.57 -58.29 3.05
N PRO A 340 -13.28 -57.93 2.95
CA PRO A 340 -12.54 -57.63 4.18
C PRO A 340 -11.47 -56.51 4.02
N VAL A 341 -11.41 -55.54 4.96
CA VAL A 341 -10.49 -55.41 6.13
C VAL A 341 -9.29 -54.47 5.85
N PRO A 342 -8.99 -53.50 6.74
CA PRO A 342 -7.95 -52.49 6.57
C PRO A 342 -6.58 -52.98 7.07
N ALA A 343 -5.51 -52.49 6.43
CA ALA A 343 -4.15 -52.66 6.90
C ALA A 343 -3.56 -51.31 7.33
N GLU A 344 -3.20 -51.30 8.61
CA GLU A 344 -2.52 -50.31 9.44
C GLU A 344 -1.01 -50.25 9.14
N MET A 345 -0.34 -49.22 9.71
CA MET A 345 1.12 -48.92 9.73
C MET A 345 1.64 -48.02 8.59
N ALA A 346 2.49 -47.01 8.80
CA ALA A 346 3.11 -46.40 9.98
C ALA A 346 3.70 -45.05 9.54
N ALA A 347 3.79 -44.10 10.48
CA ALA A 347 4.43 -42.79 10.31
C ALA A 347 5.96 -42.91 10.08
N PRO A 348 6.56 -41.85 9.51
CA PRO A 348 7.63 -41.21 10.26
C PRO A 348 7.46 -39.69 10.36
N GLU A 349 7.76 -39.21 11.56
CA GLU A 349 8.01 -37.82 11.90
C GLU A 349 9.30 -37.38 11.18
N GLU A 350 9.26 -36.28 10.42
CA GLU A 350 10.48 -35.54 10.03
C GLU A 350 10.29 -34.04 10.29
N GLU A 351 11.31 -33.51 10.94
CA GLU A 351 11.36 -32.24 11.65
C GLU A 351 11.44 -31.03 10.71
N PHE A 352 10.70 -29.98 11.06
CA PHE A 352 10.82 -28.65 10.46
C PHE A 352 12.20 -28.04 10.78
N SER A 353 12.94 -27.63 9.75
CA SER A 353 14.08 -26.73 9.88
C SER A 353 13.82 -25.43 9.11
N LEU A 354 13.55 -24.35 9.84
CA LEU A 354 13.44 -22.99 9.32
C LEU A 354 14.84 -22.48 8.98
N GLU A 355 15.14 -22.28 7.69
CA GLU A 355 16.35 -21.58 7.27
C GLU A 355 16.22 -20.09 7.63
N ALA A 356 17.02 -19.65 8.60
CA ALA A 356 17.15 -18.27 9.01
C ALA A 356 17.99 -17.48 7.99
N THR A 357 17.33 -16.61 7.22
CA THR A 357 18.00 -15.61 6.37
C THR A 357 18.84 -14.68 7.25
N ALA A 358 20.12 -14.52 6.91
CA ALA A 358 21.09 -13.74 7.69
C ALA A 358 20.63 -12.29 7.97
N PRO A 359 21.00 -11.70 9.13
CA PRO A 359 20.60 -10.36 9.50
C PRO A 359 21.32 -9.31 8.65
N THR A 360 20.57 -8.55 7.87
CA THR A 360 21.06 -7.36 7.16
C THR A 360 20.90 -6.14 8.06
N ASP A 361 21.99 -5.39 8.28
CA ASP A 361 21.97 -4.08 8.95
C ASP A 361 21.20 -3.09 8.05
N ALA A 362 19.92 -2.86 8.33
CA ALA A 362 19.03 -2.09 7.47
C ALA A 362 18.03 -1.22 8.26
N LEU A 363 17.76 -0.02 7.74
CA LEU A 363 16.71 0.87 8.21
C LEU A 363 15.57 0.92 7.20
N ARG A 364 14.33 1.09 7.69
CA ARG A 364 13.15 1.39 6.88
C ARG A 364 12.55 2.71 7.35
N VAL A 365 12.08 3.51 6.39
CA VAL A 365 11.44 4.79 6.65
C VAL A 365 10.04 4.78 6.06
N GLU A 366 9.06 5.15 6.88
CA GLU A 366 7.65 5.29 6.54
C GLU A 366 7.24 6.74 6.82
N VAL A 367 6.59 7.39 5.85
CA VAL A 367 6.21 8.81 5.95
C VAL A 367 4.69 8.92 5.93
N PHE A 368 4.11 9.66 6.86
CA PHE A 368 2.67 9.85 7.01
C PHE A 368 2.29 11.30 6.69
N SER A 369 1.39 11.47 5.73
CA SER A 369 0.79 12.77 5.37
C SER A 369 -0.65 12.86 5.85
N PRO A 370 -1.16 14.08 6.11
CA PRO A 370 -2.59 14.29 6.34
C PRO A 370 -3.40 13.86 5.11
N SER A 371 -4.44 13.06 5.34
CA SER A 371 -5.27 12.45 4.28
C SER A 371 -6.28 13.39 3.65
N LYS A 372 -6.57 14.53 4.30
CA LYS A 372 -7.46 15.57 3.78
C LYS A 372 -6.62 16.73 3.26
N PRO A 373 -7.08 17.41 2.18
CA PRO A 373 -6.45 18.64 1.76
C PRO A 373 -6.45 19.65 2.92
N ILE A 374 -5.31 20.27 3.14
CA ILE A 374 -5.11 21.15 4.29
C ILE A 374 -5.60 22.54 3.91
N ALA A 375 -6.46 23.14 4.72
CA ALA A 375 -6.88 24.51 4.46
C ALA A 375 -5.73 25.47 4.77
N VAL A 376 -5.51 26.47 3.92
CA VAL A 376 -4.54 27.54 4.17
C VAL A 376 -4.84 28.21 5.51
N GLY A 377 -3.81 28.44 6.31
CA GLY A 377 -3.85 28.98 7.67
C GLY A 377 -4.01 27.93 8.78
N ASN A 378 -4.28 26.66 8.44
CA ASN A 378 -4.39 25.59 9.42
C ASN A 378 -3.10 24.76 9.54
N GLY A 379 -2.85 24.26 10.75
CA GLY A 379 -1.80 23.29 11.02
C GLY A 379 -2.19 21.88 10.57
N ALA A 380 -1.23 21.14 10.08
CA ALA A 380 -1.33 19.73 9.75
C ALA A 380 -0.16 18.95 10.34
N THR A 381 -0.42 17.73 10.78
CA THR A 381 0.60 16.83 11.33
C THR A 381 1.17 15.97 10.21
N PHE A 382 2.50 15.95 10.12
CA PHE A 382 3.30 15.12 9.23
C PHE A 382 4.05 14.12 10.10
N GLY A 383 3.88 12.84 9.83
CA GLY A 383 4.51 11.77 10.59
C GLY A 383 5.68 11.14 9.85
N LEU A 384 6.61 10.57 10.61
CA LEU A 384 7.77 9.85 10.12
C LEU A 384 8.05 8.69 11.09
N ARG A 385 7.98 7.45 10.61
CA ARG A 385 8.36 6.25 11.36
C ARG A 385 9.67 5.69 10.81
N ILE A 386 10.65 5.50 11.68
CA ILE A 386 11.94 4.91 11.33
C ILE A 386 12.06 3.59 12.06
N ILE A 387 12.24 2.51 11.31
CA ILE A 387 12.26 1.13 11.83
C ILE A 387 13.64 0.54 11.60
N ASN A 388 14.19 -0.04 12.66
CA ASN A 388 15.38 -0.85 12.61
C ASN A 388 15.02 -2.28 12.19
N LEU A 389 15.48 -2.71 11.01
CA LEU A 389 15.28 -4.08 10.51
C LEU A 389 16.44 -5.01 10.86
N SER A 390 17.42 -4.57 11.64
CA SER A 390 18.55 -5.38 12.06
C SER A 390 18.36 -5.96 13.46
N ASP A 391 19.13 -6.99 13.78
CA ASP A 391 19.22 -7.62 15.10
C ASP A 391 20.20 -6.89 16.03
N LYS A 392 20.82 -5.80 15.56
CA LYS A 392 21.73 -4.93 16.31
C LYS A 392 21.06 -3.57 16.54
N PRO A 393 21.47 -2.81 17.57
CA PRO A 393 21.00 -1.43 17.71
C PRO A 393 21.51 -0.57 16.56
N ALA A 394 20.70 0.39 16.09
CA ALA A 394 21.07 1.38 15.09
C ALA A 394 21.51 2.67 15.80
N PRO A 395 22.81 2.96 15.97
CA PRO A 395 23.25 4.19 16.60
C PRO A 395 23.18 5.38 15.62
N ASP A 396 23.12 6.59 16.18
CA ASP A 396 23.24 7.86 15.45
C ASP A 396 22.29 8.01 14.24
N VAL A 397 21.06 7.55 14.39
CA VAL A 397 20.00 7.74 13.39
C VAL A 397 19.51 9.19 13.49
N ALA A 398 19.78 9.99 12.46
CA ALA A 398 19.35 11.38 12.34
C ALA A 398 18.28 11.52 11.24
N ALA A 399 17.29 12.37 11.47
CA ALA A 399 16.21 12.62 10.52
C ALA A 399 16.01 14.12 10.30
N ILE A 400 15.85 14.51 9.04
CA ILE A 400 15.63 15.89 8.63
C ILE A 400 14.47 15.92 7.64
N VAL A 401 13.55 16.85 7.84
CA VAL A 401 12.42 17.10 6.94
C VAL A 401 12.50 18.52 6.40
N PHE A 402 12.46 18.63 5.08
CA PHE A 402 12.47 19.87 4.32
C PHE A 402 11.08 20.12 3.76
N PHE A 403 10.54 21.32 3.97
CA PHE A 403 9.23 21.74 3.52
C PHE A 403 9.36 22.73 2.37
N SER A 404 8.48 22.64 1.36
CA SER A 404 8.41 23.61 0.28
C SER A 404 7.94 24.98 0.76
N GLU A 405 8.18 26.01 -0.05
CA GLU A 405 7.60 27.33 0.17
C GLU A 405 6.07 27.21 0.28
N GLY A 406 5.51 27.66 1.40
CA GLY A 406 4.10 27.48 1.72
C GLY A 406 3.79 26.45 2.81
N LEU A 407 4.78 25.69 3.29
CA LEU A 407 4.65 24.84 4.48
C LEU A 407 5.69 25.24 5.54
N GLU A 408 5.24 25.61 6.73
CA GLU A 408 6.13 26.06 7.82
C GLU A 408 5.98 25.19 9.07
N PRO A 409 7.05 24.50 9.52
CA PRO A 409 6.97 23.65 10.69
C PRO A 409 6.97 24.49 11.98
N ILE A 410 6.02 24.20 12.87
CA ILE A 410 5.75 24.94 14.10
C ILE A 410 6.02 24.12 15.37
N LYS A 411 5.96 22.79 15.28
CA LYS A 411 6.21 21.89 16.42
C LYS A 411 6.79 20.57 15.95
N ILE A 412 7.62 19.94 16.79
CA ILE A 412 8.07 18.56 16.63
C ILE A 412 7.75 17.75 17.89
N GLU A 413 7.41 16.48 17.70
CA GLU A 413 7.12 15.50 18.76
C GLU A 413 7.76 14.15 18.42
N GLY A 414 7.80 13.24 19.40
CA GLY A 414 8.41 11.91 19.25
C GLY A 414 9.90 11.85 19.59
N ALA A 415 10.67 12.89 19.23
CA ALA A 415 12.05 13.04 19.68
C ALA A 415 12.49 14.51 19.79
N GLU A 416 13.62 14.75 20.45
CA GLU A 416 14.24 16.07 20.50
C GLU A 416 14.74 16.51 19.12
N GLY A 417 14.66 17.80 18.83
CA GLY A 417 15.13 18.36 17.57
C GLY A 417 15.16 19.89 17.54
N LYS A 418 15.32 20.45 16.35
CA LYS A 418 15.34 21.88 16.07
C LYS A 418 14.43 22.19 14.89
N LEU A 419 13.70 23.29 15.01
CA LEU A 419 12.89 23.86 13.94
C LEU A 419 13.62 25.06 13.33
N ALA A 420 13.58 25.15 12.01
CA ALA A 420 14.01 26.30 11.23
C ALA A 420 12.98 26.55 10.12
N VAL A 421 13.09 27.70 9.44
CA VAL A 421 12.20 28.07 8.34
C VAL A 421 12.27 26.99 7.26
N GLY A 422 11.13 26.38 6.93
CA GLY A 422 11.03 25.28 5.98
C GLY A 422 11.78 23.99 6.37
N GLN A 423 12.22 23.82 7.63
CA GLN A 423 12.99 22.63 8.04
C GLN A 423 12.70 22.19 9.48
N ALA A 424 12.55 20.87 9.66
CA ALA A 424 12.52 20.22 10.98
C ALA A 424 13.64 19.17 11.05
N ALA A 425 14.55 19.30 12.02
CA ALA A 425 15.70 18.39 12.17
C ALA A 425 15.69 17.74 13.55
N PHE A 426 15.64 16.41 13.60
CA PHE A 426 15.70 15.64 14.84
C PHE A 426 17.15 15.38 15.26
N ARG A 427 17.39 15.36 16.57
CA ARG A 427 18.69 14.96 17.12
C ARG A 427 18.96 13.48 16.80
N PRO A 428 20.24 13.11 16.55
CA PRO A 428 20.61 11.71 16.40
C PRO A 428 20.15 10.88 17.60
N MET A 429 19.61 9.69 17.33
CA MET A 429 19.10 8.77 18.34
C MET A 429 19.53 7.33 18.05
N THR A 430 19.48 6.48 19.07
CA THR A 430 19.77 5.05 18.93
C THR A 430 18.47 4.25 18.92
N LEU A 431 18.25 3.45 17.88
CA LEU A 431 17.11 2.55 17.81
C LEU A 431 17.49 1.17 18.34
N ALA A 432 16.63 0.57 19.16
CA ALA A 432 16.81 -0.80 19.62
C ALA A 432 16.78 -1.79 18.44
N PRO A 433 17.38 -3.00 18.58
CA PRO A 433 17.19 -4.10 17.63
C PRO A 433 15.71 -4.33 17.36
N ARG A 434 15.32 -4.43 16.08
CA ARG A 434 13.91 -4.59 15.66
C ARG A 434 12.95 -3.51 16.19
N GLY A 435 13.49 -2.40 16.71
CA GLY A 435 12.72 -1.30 17.28
C GLY A 435 12.29 -0.29 16.21
N HIS A 436 11.44 0.64 16.61
CA HIS A 436 11.03 1.77 15.78
C HIS A 436 10.92 3.05 16.61
N VAL A 437 10.91 4.19 15.93
CA VAL A 437 10.58 5.51 16.50
C VAL A 437 9.58 6.21 15.61
N ASP A 438 8.60 6.84 16.24
CA ASP A 438 7.59 7.67 15.57
C ASP A 438 7.90 9.14 15.87
N LEU A 439 8.00 9.92 14.81
CA LEU A 439 8.33 11.34 14.82
C LEU A 439 7.18 12.10 14.18
N GLU A 440 6.75 13.17 14.83
CA GLU A 440 5.67 14.00 14.31
C GLU A 440 6.12 15.45 14.17
N ILE A 441 5.65 16.11 13.12
CA ILE A 441 5.92 17.51 12.83
C ILE A 441 4.59 18.18 12.55
N LEU A 442 4.21 19.15 13.37
CA LEU A 442 3.09 20.02 13.06
C LEU A 442 3.61 21.16 12.17
N ALA A 443 3.04 21.34 10.98
CA ALA A 443 3.37 22.45 10.09
C ALA A 443 2.10 23.17 9.61
N THR A 444 2.20 24.50 9.50
CA THR A 444 1.12 25.36 9.01
C THR A 444 1.26 25.59 7.52
N VAL A 445 0.13 25.57 6.82
CA VAL A 445 0.07 25.79 5.38
C VAL A 445 -0.22 27.25 5.08
N ASN A 446 0.70 27.91 4.39
CA ASN A 446 0.62 29.33 4.07
C ASN A 446 0.24 29.60 2.61
N ASP A 447 0.37 28.61 1.72
CA ASP A 447 0.03 28.75 0.30
C ASP A 447 -0.85 27.60 -0.22
N TYR A 448 -1.70 27.88 -1.20
CA TYR A 448 -2.63 26.91 -1.78
C TYR A 448 -1.98 26.11 -2.91
N GLY A 449 -2.59 24.98 -3.29
CA GLY A 449 -2.11 24.14 -4.37
C GLY A 449 -1.24 22.98 -3.91
N ARG A 450 -0.36 22.50 -4.78
CA ARG A 450 0.46 21.30 -4.52
C ARG A 450 1.71 21.71 -3.75
N GLN A 451 1.79 21.29 -2.50
CA GLN A 451 2.94 21.46 -1.62
C GLN A 451 3.77 20.17 -1.59
N ILE A 452 5.07 20.28 -1.38
CA ILE A 452 5.99 19.13 -1.36
C ILE A 452 6.81 19.20 -0.09
N TYR A 453 7.06 18.05 0.52
CA TYR A 453 8.07 17.97 1.56
C TYR A 453 8.94 16.73 1.32
N ARG A 454 10.19 16.82 1.78
CA ARG A 454 11.22 15.82 1.58
C ARG A 454 11.79 15.41 2.92
N VAL A 455 11.87 14.10 3.15
CA VAL A 455 12.44 13.48 4.34
C VAL A 455 13.78 12.88 3.99
N GLU A 456 14.78 13.13 4.81
CA GLU A 456 16.10 12.51 4.76
C GLU A 456 16.40 11.85 6.11
N VAL A 457 16.75 10.57 6.08
CA VAL A 457 17.17 9.81 7.27
C VAL A 457 18.56 9.26 7.02
N ARG A 458 19.46 9.49 7.98
CA ARG A 458 20.86 9.07 7.93
C ARG A 458 21.23 8.26 9.15
N CYS A 459 22.03 7.22 8.94
CA CYS A 459 22.70 6.48 10.01
C CYS A 459 24.14 6.28 9.60
N ASP A 460 25.05 7.05 10.20
CA ASP A 460 26.46 7.08 9.80
C ASP A 460 27.15 5.74 10.10
N ALA A 461 26.74 5.03 11.16
CA ALA A 461 27.31 3.73 11.53
C ALA A 461 27.05 2.62 10.50
N TRP A 462 25.98 2.74 9.71
CA TRP A 462 25.60 1.76 8.68
C TRP A 462 25.74 2.32 7.27
N GLU A 463 26.32 3.52 7.13
CA GLU A 463 26.42 4.26 5.87
C GLU A 463 25.05 4.36 5.13
N SER A 464 23.95 4.33 5.88
CA SER A 464 22.60 4.29 5.34
C SER A 464 22.09 5.71 5.16
N HIS A 465 21.62 6.02 3.95
CA HIS A 465 20.98 7.28 3.60
C HIS A 465 19.69 7.03 2.84
N LEU A 466 18.57 7.39 3.45
CA LEU A 466 17.22 7.18 2.93
C LEU A 466 16.58 8.54 2.66
N VAL A 467 15.95 8.67 1.48
CA VAL A 467 15.32 9.90 1.05
C VAL A 467 13.91 9.58 0.52
N SER A 468 12.92 10.35 0.96
CA SER A 468 11.54 10.25 0.47
C SER A 468 10.98 11.63 0.17
N GLU A 469 10.21 11.77 -0.91
CA GLU A 469 9.53 13.01 -1.28
C GLU A 469 8.02 12.76 -1.38
N VAL A 470 7.23 13.66 -0.81
CA VAL A 470 5.78 13.50 -0.73
C VAL A 470 5.09 14.81 -1.09
N ALA A 471 4.02 14.72 -1.87
CA ALA A 471 3.18 15.86 -2.24
C ALA A 471 1.86 15.87 -1.46
N VAL A 472 1.45 17.03 -1.00
CA VAL A 472 0.17 17.27 -0.31
C VAL A 472 -0.60 18.41 -0.96
N SER A 473 -1.92 18.33 -0.94
CA SER A 473 -2.80 19.34 -1.54
C SER A 473 -3.29 20.33 -0.48
N ALA A 474 -3.11 21.62 -0.75
CA ALA A 474 -3.59 22.72 0.06
C ALA A 474 -4.80 23.40 -0.60
N LEU A 475 -5.87 23.65 0.16
CA LEU A 475 -7.09 24.32 -0.31
C LEU A 475 -7.21 25.74 0.25
N ASN A 476 -7.71 26.65 -0.57
CA ASN A 476 -7.90 28.05 -0.20
C ASN A 476 -9.03 28.28 0.82
N LYS A 477 -9.90 27.30 1.06
CA LYS A 477 -11.02 27.41 2.03
C LYS A 477 -11.28 26.04 2.69
N ALA A 478 -11.56 26.04 3.99
CA ALA A 478 -12.01 24.85 4.69
C ALA A 478 -13.32 24.32 4.04
N PRO A 479 -13.48 22.99 3.88
CA PRO A 479 -14.74 22.43 3.40
C PRO A 479 -15.85 22.81 4.38
N GLU A 480 -16.86 23.55 3.91
CA GLU A 480 -18.04 23.87 4.70
C GLU A 480 -18.74 22.56 5.10
N PRO A 481 -19.09 22.36 6.39
CA PRO A 481 -19.84 21.20 6.80
C PRO A 481 -21.19 21.18 6.04
N PRO A 482 -21.71 20.00 5.67
CA PRO A 482 -22.99 19.91 5.00
C PRO A 482 -24.07 20.55 5.87
N SER A 483 -24.76 21.54 5.32
CA SER A 483 -25.93 22.16 5.94
C SER A 483 -26.98 21.08 6.19
N LEU A 484 -27.24 20.78 7.47
CA LEU A 484 -28.39 19.98 7.87
C LEU A 484 -29.64 20.79 7.53
N GLU A 485 -30.30 20.44 6.41
CA GLU A 485 -31.66 20.88 6.15
C GLU A 485 -32.58 20.28 7.22
N LEU A 486 -32.91 21.09 8.23
CA LEU A 486 -33.96 20.82 9.20
C LEU A 486 -35.27 20.69 8.43
N THR A 487 -35.66 19.44 8.17
CA THR A 487 -36.94 19.07 7.58
C THR A 487 -38.08 19.69 8.39
N GLU A 488 -39.04 20.20 7.64
CA GLU A 488 -40.16 21.02 8.05
C GLU A 488 -40.95 20.46 9.25
N LYS A 489 -41.30 21.39 10.11
CA LYS A 489 -42.22 21.27 11.25
C LYS A 489 -43.54 20.57 10.82
N PRO A 490 -43.98 19.49 11.50
CA PRO A 490 -45.25 18.85 11.20
C PRO A 490 -46.44 19.80 11.37
N GLN A 491 -47.32 19.84 10.37
CA GLN A 491 -48.59 20.56 10.39
C GLN A 491 -49.50 20.03 11.52
N ASP A 492 -50.00 20.96 12.33
CA ASP A 492 -51.09 20.76 13.28
C ASP A 492 -52.34 20.18 12.60
N PRO A 493 -52.87 19.03 13.04
CA PRO A 493 -54.19 18.58 12.62
C PRO A 493 -55.28 19.41 13.33
N ALA A 494 -56.14 19.99 12.51
CA ALA A 494 -57.27 20.82 12.86
C ALA A 494 -58.15 20.24 13.98
N ASN A 495 -58.39 21.10 14.97
CA ASN A 495 -59.35 20.96 16.05
C ASN A 495 -60.81 21.03 15.52
N PRO A 496 -61.68 20.05 15.82
CA PRO A 496 -63.09 20.12 15.46
C PRO A 496 -63.86 21.05 16.42
N ASN A 497 -64.51 22.06 15.83
CA ASN A 497 -65.41 23.00 16.46
C ASN A 497 -66.67 22.33 17.04
N PRO A 498 -67.03 22.50 18.33
CA PRO A 498 -68.39 22.32 18.81
C PRO A 498 -69.11 23.66 18.95
N SER A 499 -70.30 23.72 18.33
CA SER A 499 -71.28 24.79 18.40
C SER A 499 -71.58 25.28 19.83
N LYS A 500 -71.81 26.59 20.01
CA LYS A 500 -73.07 27.16 20.54
C LYS A 500 -72.98 28.67 20.86
N ARG A 501 -74.07 29.34 20.42
CA ARG A 501 -74.66 30.63 20.82
C ARG A 501 -74.09 31.92 20.24
#